data_AF-A0A8T3PHX9-F1
#
_entry.id   AF-A0A8T3PHX9-F1
#
_cell.length_a   1.000
_cell.length_b   1.000
_cell.length_c   1.000
_cell.angle_alpha   90.00
_cell.angle_beta   90.00
_cell.angle_gamma   90.00
#
_symmetry.space_group_name_H-M   'P 1'
#
loop_
_entity.id
_entity.type
_entity.pdbx_description
1 polymer ?
#
loop_
_entity_poly.entity_id
_entity_poly.type
_entity_poly.pdbx_seq_one_letter_code
_entity_poly.pdbx_strand_id
1 'polypeptide(L)'
;MTARGTVFLALEDETGMVNVTLWPDTWARLRGVVRRHALLYVEGTLQRESSVINLVARRILPLTEVARGAGGPGRPEGVRHLGHAGMRRLG
;
A
#
# COMPACT_ATOMS: atom_id res chain seq x y z
N MET A 1 -12.93 22.34 0.72
CA MET A 1 -12.18 21.74 -0.41
C MET A 1 -12.76 20.35 -0.65
N THR A 2 -13.54 20.12 -1.70
CA THR A 2 -14.17 18.81 -1.91
C THR A 2 -13.27 17.96 -2.80
N ALA A 3 -12.48 17.07 -2.20
CA ALA A 3 -11.96 15.92 -2.91
C ALA A 3 -13.18 15.11 -3.34
N ARG A 4 -13.57 15.19 -4.62
CA ARG A 4 -14.77 14.53 -5.19
C ARG A 4 -14.61 13.00 -5.24
N GLY A 5 -14.24 12.37 -4.14
CA GLY A 5 -13.87 10.95 -4.06
C GLY A 5 -12.39 10.65 -4.39
N THR A 6 -11.57 11.67 -4.64
CA THR A 6 -10.11 11.50 -4.80
C THR A 6 -9.49 11.12 -3.47
N VAL A 7 -8.64 10.10 -3.47
CA VAL A 7 -7.89 9.64 -2.30
C VAL A 7 -6.40 9.88 -2.51
N PHE A 8 -5.73 10.34 -1.47
CA PHE A 8 -4.28 10.47 -1.41
C PHE A 8 -3.75 9.43 -0.44
N LEU A 9 -2.77 8.66 -0.88
CA LEU A 9 -2.07 7.66 -0.10
C LEU A 9 -0.60 8.08 -0.01
N ALA A 10 -0.06 8.13 1.20
CA ALA A 10 1.37 8.30 1.41
C ALA A 10 2.02 6.92 1.60
N LEU A 11 3.02 6.62 0.79
CA LEU A 11 3.83 5.40 0.89
C LEU A 11 5.28 5.78 1.17
N GLU A 12 5.99 4.94 1.89
CA GLU A 12 7.42 5.10 2.17
C GLU A 12 8.18 3.91 1.57
N ASP A 13 9.30 4.20 0.93
CA ASP A 13 10.31 3.22 0.53
C ASP A 13 11.70 3.65 1.04
N GLU A 14 12.75 2.92 0.66
CA GLU A 14 14.13 3.21 1.09
C GLU A 14 14.65 4.57 0.62
N THR A 15 13.98 5.20 -0.36
CA THR A 15 14.31 6.52 -0.91
C THR A 15 13.47 7.66 -0.31
N GLY A 16 12.42 7.33 0.45
CA GLY A 16 11.60 8.27 1.20
C GLY A 16 10.10 8.19 0.88
N MET A 17 9.40 9.31 1.09
CA MET A 17 7.94 9.38 0.94
C MET A 17 7.51 9.61 -0.51
N VAL A 18 6.58 8.79 -0.99
CA VAL A 18 5.87 8.93 -2.27
C VAL A 18 4.39 9.23 -1.99
N ASN A 19 3.90 10.33 -2.57
CA ASN A 19 2.47 10.58 -2.62
C ASN A 19 1.86 9.84 -3.80
N VAL A 20 0.76 9.14 -3.55
CA VAL A 20 0.00 8.39 -4.54
C VAL A 20 -1.42 8.94 -4.61
N THR A 21 -1.82 9.38 -5.81
CA THR A 21 -3.17 9.88 -6.07
C THR A 21 -4.03 8.79 -6.70
N LEU A 22 -5.20 8.55 -6.12
CA LEU A 22 -6.23 7.67 -6.68
C LEU A 22 -7.49 8.49 -6.99
N TRP A 23 -7.83 8.56 -8.27
CA TRP A 23 -9.10 9.14 -8.71
C TRP A 23 -10.29 8.30 -8.22
N PRO A 24 -11.51 8.86 -8.16
CA PRO A 24 -12.67 8.18 -7.58
C PRO A 24 -12.93 6.78 -8.14
N ASP A 25 -12.86 6.62 -9.47
CA ASP A 25 -13.09 5.33 -10.13
C ASP A 25 -11.98 4.32 -9.84
N THR A 26 -10.73 4.80 -9.80
CA THR A 26 -9.57 3.98 -9.41
C THR A 26 -9.69 3.55 -7.95
N TRP A 27 -10.06 4.46 -7.04
CA TRP A 27 -10.26 4.15 -5.63
C TRP A 27 -11.40 3.15 -5.44
N ALA A 28 -12.52 3.34 -6.13
CA ALA A 28 -13.64 2.40 -6.08
C ALA A 28 -13.18 0.97 -6.43
N ARG A 29 -12.34 0.81 -7.45
CA ARG A 29 -11.80 -0.50 -7.85
C ARG A 29 -10.72 -1.04 -6.90
N LEU A 30 -9.83 -0.20 -6.39
CA LEU A 30 -8.61 -0.63 -5.72
C LEU A 30 -8.66 -0.56 -4.18
N ARG A 31 -9.68 0.07 -3.59
CA ARG A 31 -9.81 0.27 -2.12
C ARG A 31 -9.66 -1.01 -1.31
N GLY A 32 -10.06 -2.15 -1.86
CA GLY A 32 -9.95 -3.44 -1.21
C GLY A 32 -8.51 -3.87 -1.00
N VAL A 33 -7.64 -3.71 -2.01
CA VAL A 33 -6.22 -4.05 -1.90
C VAL A 33 -5.53 -3.10 -0.94
N VAL A 34 -5.74 -1.78 -1.13
CA VAL A 34 -5.12 -0.73 -0.32
C VAL A 34 -5.43 -0.86 1.17
N ARG A 35 -6.68 -1.22 1.53
CA ARG A 35 -7.08 -1.35 2.95
C ARG A 35 -6.63 -2.65 3.61
N ARG A 36 -6.32 -3.70 2.83
CA ARG A 36 -6.04 -5.04 3.36
C ARG A 36 -4.56 -5.38 3.45
N HIS A 37 -3.68 -4.60 2.81
CA HIS A 37 -2.26 -4.91 2.72
C HIS A 37 -1.43 -3.70 3.11
N ALA A 38 -0.46 -3.91 4.00
CA ALA A 38 0.49 -2.88 4.40
C ALA A 38 1.56 -2.61 3.33
N LEU A 39 1.95 -3.66 2.59
CA LEU A 39 2.96 -3.56 1.54
C LEU A 39 2.27 -3.57 0.17
N LEU A 40 2.46 -2.50 -0.59
CA LEU A 40 1.79 -2.28 -1.86
C LEU A 40 2.81 -2.11 -2.97
N TYR A 41 2.55 -2.75 -4.10
CA TYR A 41 3.17 -2.44 -5.37
C TYR A 41 2.23 -1.55 -6.17
N VAL A 42 2.68 -0.34 -6.52
CA VAL A 42 1.87 0.67 -7.21
C VAL A 42 2.46 0.93 -8.59
N GLU A 43 1.64 0.74 -9.62
CA GLU A 43 1.94 1.19 -10.97
C GLU A 43 1.08 2.39 -11.33
N GLY A 44 1.71 3.39 -11.93
CA GLY A 44 1.05 4.64 -12.25
C GLY A 44 1.85 5.53 -13.17
N THR A 45 1.33 6.72 -13.37
CA THR A 45 2.02 7.79 -14.10
C THR A 45 2.69 8.70 -13.08
N LEU A 46 4.00 8.89 -13.22
CA LEU A 46 4.74 9.85 -12.42
C LEU A 46 4.37 11.26 -12.87
N GLN A 47 3.96 12.08 -11.92
CA GLN A 47 3.75 13.52 -12.10
C GLN A 47 4.76 14.25 -11.24
N ARG A 48 5.52 15.14 -11.85
CA ARG A 48 6.50 15.97 -11.17
C ARG A 48 6.13 17.42 -11.38
N GLU A 49 5.89 18.12 -10.28
CA GLU A 49 5.70 19.56 -10.26
C GLU A 49 6.77 20.18 -9.38
N SER A 50 7.71 20.88 -10.01
CA SER A 50 8.91 21.39 -9.34
C SER A 50 9.70 20.27 -8.62
N SER A 51 9.75 20.32 -7.28
CA SER A 51 10.42 19.34 -6.43
C SER A 51 9.50 18.23 -5.91
N VAL A 52 8.18 18.34 -6.12
CA VAL A 52 7.20 17.38 -5.60
C VAL A 52 6.95 16.31 -6.64
N ILE A 53 7.03 15.05 -6.21
CA ILE A 53 6.73 13.88 -7.01
C ILE A 53 5.43 13.25 -6.49
N ASN A 54 4.50 12.99 -7.40
CA ASN A 54 3.23 12.32 -7.13
C ASN A 54 3.03 11.19 -8.15
N LEU A 55 2.54 10.04 -7.71
CA LEU A 55 2.24 8.90 -8.57
C LEU A 55 0.73 8.78 -8.74
N VAL A 56 0.22 8.96 -9.95
CA VAL A 56 -1.20 8.72 -10.24
C VAL A 56 -1.41 7.23 -10.48
N ALA A 57 -2.06 6.56 -9.53
CA ALA A 57 -2.21 5.11 -9.56
C ALA A 57 -3.14 4.63 -10.69
N ARG A 58 -2.69 3.58 -11.38
CA ARG A 58 -3.47 2.83 -12.37
C ARG A 58 -3.72 1.38 -11.94
N ARG A 59 -2.74 0.77 -11.25
CA ARG A 59 -2.83 -0.60 -10.71
C ARG A 59 -2.15 -0.67 -9.36
N ILE A 60 -2.74 -1.42 -8.42
CA ILE A 60 -2.17 -1.69 -7.11
C ILE A 60 -2.34 -3.18 -6.79
N LEU A 61 -1.26 -3.82 -6.35
CA LEU A 61 -1.21 -5.21 -5.95
C LEU A 61 -0.55 -5.33 -4.56
N PRO A 62 -0.83 -6.41 -3.80
CA PRO A 62 -0.02 -6.74 -2.63
C PRO A 62 1.43 -6.96 -3.07
N LEU A 63 2.40 -6.31 -2.43
CA LEU A 63 3.81 -6.50 -2.76
C LEU A 63 4.24 -7.96 -2.58
N THR A 64 3.67 -8.64 -1.56
CA THR A 64 3.90 -10.06 -1.29
C THR A 64 3.44 -10.97 -2.41
N GLU A 65 2.50 -10.56 -3.26
CA GLU A 65 2.06 -11.32 -4.43
C GLU A 65 3.05 -11.15 -5.58
N VAL A 66 3.46 -9.91 -5.85
CA VAL A 66 4.43 -9.57 -6.90
C VAL A 66 5.80 -10.19 -6.62
N ALA A 67 6.23 -10.18 -5.36
CA ALA A 67 7.54 -10.67 -4.95
C ALA A 67 7.65 -12.21 -4.90
N ARG A 68 6.54 -12.97 -5.01
CA ARG A 68 6.57 -14.45 -4.96
C ARG A 68 7.49 -15.07 -6.00
N GLY A 69 7.57 -14.47 -7.20
CA GLY A 69 8.41 -14.96 -8.29
C GLY A 69 9.86 -14.45 -8.23
N ALA A 70 10.15 -13.43 -7.41
CA ALA A 70 11.47 -12.83 -7.31
C ALA A 70 12.45 -13.65 -6.47
N GLY A 71 11.93 -14.59 -5.67
CA GLY A 71 12.71 -15.31 -4.66
C GLY A 71 13.03 -14.44 -3.45
N GLY A 72 13.15 -15.07 -2.28
CA GLY A 72 13.49 -14.42 -1.02
C GLY A 72 13.72 -15.49 0.05
N PRO A 73 14.39 -15.18 1.17
CA PRO A 73 14.55 -16.15 2.24
C PRO A 73 13.17 -16.65 2.69
N GLY A 74 12.99 -17.97 2.67
CA GLY A 74 11.75 -18.61 3.09
C GLY A 74 11.48 -18.26 4.55
N ARG A 75 10.59 -17.29 4.77
CA ARG A 75 10.28 -16.66 6.06
C ARG A 75 11.48 -15.88 6.65
N PRO A 76 11.33 -14.57 6.96
CA PRO A 76 12.37 -13.85 7.69
C PRO A 76 12.58 -14.50 9.06
N GLU A 77 13.82 -14.93 9.33
CA GLU A 77 14.22 -15.37 10.67
C GLU A 77 13.97 -14.24 11.68
N GLY A 78 13.38 -14.57 12.82
CA GLY A 78 13.12 -13.59 13.89
C GLY A 78 11.75 -12.91 13.88
N VAL A 79 10.91 -13.06 12.84
CA VAL A 79 9.51 -12.57 12.92
C VAL A 79 8.68 -13.54 13.78
N ARG A 80 8.46 -13.18 15.05
CA ARG A 80 7.47 -13.84 15.91
C ARG A 80 6.09 -13.42 15.45
N HIS A 81 5.24 -14.38 15.11
CA HIS A 81 3.81 -14.12 14.99
C HIS A 81 3.35 -13.59 16.35
N LEU A 82 2.95 -12.32 16.43
CA LEU A 82 2.14 -11.86 17.54
C LEU A 82 0.86 -12.68 17.47
N GLY A 83 0.78 -13.69 18.35
CA GLY A 83 -0.42 -14.49 18.53
C GLY A 83 -1.59 -13.58 18.86
N HIS A 84 -2.80 -14.08 18.59
CA HIS A 84 -4.05 -13.45 18.94
C HIS A 84 -4.02 -13.08 20.44
N ALA A 85 -3.75 -11.81 20.76
CA ALA A 85 -3.71 -11.35 22.13
C ALA A 85 -5.05 -11.69 22.79
N GLY A 86 -4.97 -12.46 23.88
CA GLY A 86 -6.10 -13.16 24.45
C GLY A 86 -7.25 -12.24 24.83
N MET A 87 -8.39 -12.41 24.15
CA MET A 87 -9.69 -12.15 24.75
C MET A 87 -9.92 -13.22 25.83
N ARG A 88 -9.42 -12.95 27.04
CA ARG A 88 -9.91 -13.66 28.23
C ARG A 88 -11.38 -13.29 28.38
N ARG A 89 -12.28 -14.28 28.22
CA ARG A 89 -13.66 -14.17 28.70
C ARG A 89 -13.58 -13.89 30.20
N LEU A 90 -14.06 -12.72 30.60
CA LEU A 90 -14.44 -12.46 31.99
C LEU A 90 -15.68 -13.33 32.24
N GLY A 91 -15.49 -14.34 33.08
CA GLY A 91 -16.58 -14.97 33.83
C GLY A 91 -16.78 -14.22 35.15
#